data_AF-A0A929G5Q4-F1
#
_entry.id   AF-A0A929G5Q4-F1
#
_cell.length_a   1.000
_cell.length_b   1.000
_cell.length_c   1.000
_cell.angle_alpha   90.00
_cell.angle_beta   90.00
_cell.angle_gamma   90.00
#
_symmetry.space_group_name_H-M   'P 1'
#
loop_
_entity.id
_entity.type
_entity.pdbx_description
1 polymer ?
#
loop_
_entity_poly.entity_id
_entity_poly.type
_entity_poly.pdbx_seq_one_letter_code
_entity_poly.pdbx_strand_id
1 'polypeptide(L)'
;MSKLIILHMLNSEPILGEIDELPAPTDNIITVHNPRHIDGKDINYIQEQVTTVIWPIEKINFIEIMPGEEEEEDIIGFVRE
;
A
#
# COMPACT_ATOMS: atom_id res chain seq x y z
N MET A 1 -9.33 10.23 -1.23
CA MET A 1 -7.91 10.57 -1.00
C MET A 1 -7.11 9.32 -1.22
N SER A 2 -5.93 9.42 -1.84
CA SER A 2 -5.05 8.27 -1.96
C SER A 2 -4.60 7.81 -0.58
N LYS A 3 -4.53 6.50 -0.38
CA LYS A 3 -4.03 5.87 0.85
C LYS A 3 -2.69 5.21 0.55
N LEU A 4 -1.73 5.40 1.45
CA LEU A 4 -0.45 4.71 1.39
C LEU A 4 -0.63 3.29 1.98
N ILE A 5 -0.15 2.29 1.27
CA ILE A 5 -0.27 0.88 1.66
C ILE A 5 1.05 0.14 1.53
N ILE A 6 1.18 -0.95 2.28
CA ILE A 6 2.24 -1.94 2.11
C ILE A 6 1.60 -3.28 1.73
N LEU A 7 1.99 -3.82 0.58
CA LEU A 7 1.61 -5.15 0.12
C LEU A 7 2.64 -6.18 0.58
N HIS A 8 2.18 -7.18 1.35
CA HIS A 8 3.00 -8.32 1.73
C HIS A 8 2.72 -9.50 0.81
N MET A 9 3.61 -9.72 -0.16
CA MET A 9 3.50 -10.78 -1.15
C MET A 9 4.04 -12.11 -0.60
N LEU A 10 3.49 -13.25 -1.06
CA LEU A 10 4.03 -14.56 -0.70
C LEU A 10 5.46 -14.74 -1.25
N ASN A 11 6.41 -15.06 -0.37
CA ASN A 11 7.82 -15.31 -0.71
C ASN A 11 8.52 -14.15 -1.46
N SER A 12 8.09 -12.91 -1.23
CA SER A 12 8.68 -11.71 -1.83
C SER A 12 8.80 -10.61 -0.79
N GLU A 13 9.72 -9.68 -1.05
CA GLU A 13 9.85 -8.46 -0.26
C GLU A 13 8.56 -7.62 -0.33
N PRO A 14 8.24 -6.86 0.75
CA PRO A 14 7.08 -5.99 0.74
C PRO A 14 7.21 -4.83 -0.25
N ILE A 15 6.04 -4.35 -0.71
CA ILE A 15 5.92 -3.29 -1.70
C ILE A 15 5.10 -2.15 -1.12
N LEU A 16 5.68 -0.96 -1.05
CA LEU A 16 5.01 0.28 -0.68
C LEU A 16 4.41 0.92 -1.93
N GLY A 17 3.19 1.44 -1.82
CA GLY A 17 2.56 2.20 -2.91
C GLY A 17 1.28 2.89 -2.48
N GLU A 18 0.63 3.55 -3.42
CA GLU A 18 -0.58 4.33 -3.17
C GLU A 18 -1.78 3.71 -3.88
N ILE A 19 -2.96 3.77 -3.26
CA ILE A 19 -4.23 3.34 -3.85
C ILE A 19 -5.25 4.46 -3.74
N ASP A 20 -6.11 4.60 -4.74
CA ASP A 20 -7.18 5.60 -4.71
C ASP A 20 -8.32 5.18 -3.76
N GLU A 21 -8.63 3.88 -3.73
CA GLU A 21 -9.73 3.29 -2.97
C GLU A 21 -9.32 1.94 -2.37
N LEU A 22 -9.88 1.60 -1.21
CA LEU A 22 -9.68 0.29 -0.59
C LEU A 22 -10.43 -0.77 -1.41
N PRO A 23 -9.84 -1.97 -1.62
CA PRO A 23 -10.50 -3.04 -2.35
C PRO A 23 -11.76 -3.50 -1.62
N ALA A 24 -12.85 -3.68 -2.36
CA ALA A 24 -14.06 -4.31 -1.87
C ALA A 24 -13.87 -5.83 -1.72
N PRO A 25 -14.68 -6.53 -0.90
CA PRO A 25 -14.59 -7.98 -0.76
C PRO A 25 -14.82 -8.79 -2.05
N THR A 26 -15.39 -8.17 -3.08
CA THR A 26 -15.64 -8.79 -4.39
C THR A 26 -14.52 -8.53 -5.41
N ASP A 27 -13.57 -7.66 -5.09
CA ASP A 27 -12.47 -7.34 -5.99
C ASP A 27 -11.46 -8.48 -5.98
N ASN A 28 -10.91 -8.79 -7.16
CA ASN A 28 -9.91 -9.84 -7.33
C ASN A 28 -8.52 -9.27 -7.64
N ILE A 29 -8.45 -7.94 -7.81
CA ILE A 29 -7.24 -7.21 -8.16
C ILE A 29 -7.15 -5.95 -7.32
N ILE A 30 -5.94 -5.45 -7.14
CA ILE A 30 -5.65 -4.15 -6.57
C ILE A 30 -4.73 -3.38 -7.51
N THR A 31 -5.10 -2.13 -7.82
CA THR A 31 -4.29 -1.21 -8.62
C THR A 31 -3.48 -0.35 -7.66
N VAL A 32 -2.17 -0.33 -7.82
CA VAL A 32 -1.24 0.39 -6.97
C VAL A 32 -0.39 1.34 -7.81
N HIS A 33 -0.26 2.57 -7.33
CA HIS A 33 0.52 3.63 -7.93
C HIS A 33 1.87 3.79 -7.24
N ASN A 34 2.89 4.13 -8.03
CA ASN A 34 4.27 4.37 -7.61
C ASN A 34 4.84 3.25 -6.72
N PRO A 35 4.71 1.96 -7.13
CA PRO A 35 5.16 0.85 -6.30
C PRO A 35 6.68 0.83 -6.19
N ARG A 36 7.17 0.67 -4.97
CA ARG A 36 8.59 0.63 -4.63
C ARG A 36 8.83 -0.25 -3.41
N HIS A 37 10.07 -0.65 -3.17
CA HIS A 37 10.42 -1.22 -1.88
C HIS A 37 10.27 -0.19 -0.75
N ILE A 38 10.10 -0.64 0.49
CA ILE A 38 9.93 0.25 1.66
C ILE A 38 11.11 1.21 1.82
N ASP A 39 12.32 0.79 1.43
CA ASP A 39 13.52 1.63 1.45
C ASP A 39 13.57 2.68 0.32
N GLY A 40 12.54 2.74 -0.52
CA GLY A 40 12.38 3.69 -1.61
C GLY A 40 13.01 3.25 -2.93
N LYS A 41 13.64 2.07 -3.00
CA LYS A 41 14.23 1.57 -4.24
C LYS A 41 13.20 0.99 -5.19
N ASP A 42 13.55 0.99 -6.47
CA ASP A 42 12.75 0.34 -7.51
C ASP A 42 12.66 -1.17 -7.31
N ILE A 43 11.56 -1.75 -7.79
CA ILE A 43 11.33 -3.19 -7.74
C ILE A 43 11.96 -3.82 -8.98
N ASN A 44 12.90 -4.74 -8.76
CA ASN A 44 13.80 -5.30 -9.78
C ASN A 44 13.11 -5.96 -10.99
N TYR A 45 11.85 -6.39 -10.83
CA TYR A 45 11.07 -7.08 -11.86
C TYR A 45 9.99 -6.20 -12.51
N ILE A 46 9.94 -4.92 -12.15
CA ILE A 46 9.06 -3.91 -12.77
C ILE A 46 9.91 -3.04 -13.70
N GLN A 47 9.34 -2.60 -14.83
CA GLN A 47 10.05 -1.73 -15.77
C GLN A 47 10.16 -0.31 -15.22
N GLU A 48 11.28 0.37 -15.47
CA GLU A 48 11.64 1.67 -14.87
C GLU A 48 10.57 2.78 -15.02
N GLN A 49 9.76 2.77 -16.08
CA GLN A 49 8.79 3.82 -16.38
C GLN A 49 7.35 3.45 -15.97
N VAL A 50 7.16 2.31 -15.31
CA VAL A 50 5.84 1.86 -14.86
C VAL A 50 5.48 2.56 -13.56
N THR A 51 4.44 3.38 -13.60
CA THR A 51 3.92 4.09 -12.43
C THR A 51 2.70 3.42 -11.82
N THR A 52 2.10 2.44 -12.50
CA THR A 52 0.87 1.77 -12.06
C THR A 52 0.96 0.29 -12.32
N VAL A 53 0.70 -0.52 -11.30
CA VAL A 53 0.72 -1.98 -11.38
C VAL A 53 -0.55 -2.56 -10.79
N ILE A 54 -1.05 -3.61 -11.44
CA ILE A 54 -2.22 -4.34 -10.99
C ILE A 54 -1.75 -5.70 -10.45
N TRP A 55 -2.05 -5.99 -9.19
CA TRP A 55 -1.76 -7.28 -8.57
C TRP A 55 -3.02 -8.08 -8.30
N PRO A 56 -3.00 -9.41 -8.50
CA PRO A 56 -4.08 -10.28 -8.04
C PRO A 56 -4.08 -10.35 -6.50
N ILE A 57 -5.25 -10.15 -5.89
CA ILE A 57 -5.41 -10.16 -4.42
C ILE A 57 -5.06 -11.53 -3.84
N GLU A 58 -5.33 -12.62 -4.56
CA GLU A 58 -5.00 -13.99 -4.13
C GLU A 58 -3.49 -14.26 -3.91
N LYS A 59 -2.59 -13.39 -4.40
CA LYS A 59 -1.13 -13.51 -4.20
C LYS A 59 -0.60 -12.67 -3.04
N ILE A 60 -1.47 -11.85 -2.45
CA ILE A 60 -1.15 -10.97 -1.32
C ILE A 60 -1.51 -11.71 -0.04
N ASN A 61 -0.55 -11.80 0.90
CA ASN A 61 -0.80 -12.39 2.22
C ASN A 61 -1.69 -11.47 3.07
N PHE A 62 -1.35 -10.18 3.11
CA PHE A 62 -2.12 -9.12 3.74
C PHE A 62 -1.69 -7.74 3.22
N ILE A 63 -2.51 -6.73 3.51
CA ILE A 63 -2.29 -5.33 3.13
C ILE A 63 -2.24 -4.49 4.41
N GLU A 64 -1.17 -3.75 4.63
CA GLU A 64 -1.11 -2.72 5.67
C GLU A 64 -1.61 -1.41 5.09
N ILE A 65 -2.52 -0.74 5.81
CA ILE A 65 -2.99 0.60 5.46
C ILE A 65 -2.28 1.55 6.42
N MET A 66 -1.46 2.45 5.87
CA MET A 66 -0.77 3.44 6.66
C MET A 66 -1.77 4.52 7.11
N PRO A 67 -1.70 4.99 8.38
CA PRO A 67 -2.50 6.11 8.82
C PRO A 67 -2.21 7.34 7.94
N GLY A 68 -3.27 8.06 7.58
CA GLY A 68 -3.12 9.35 6.89
C GLY A 68 -2.72 10.45 7.88
N GLU A 69 -2.13 11.55 7.39
CA GLU A 69 -1.79 12.72 8.21
C GLU A 69 -3.00 13.24 9.02
N GLU A 70 -4.22 13.15 8.48
CA GLU A 70 -5.45 13.53 9.18
C GLU A 70 -5.84 12.57 10.33
N GLU A 71 -5.49 11.28 10.24
CA GLU A 71 -5.80 10.29 11.29
C GLU A 71 -4.82 10.40 12.49
N GLU A 72 -3.61 10.96 12.29
CA GLU A 72 -2.63 11.15 13.37
C GLU A 72 -3.01 12.31 14.33
N GLU A 73 -3.67 13.37 13.85
CA GLU A 73 -4.05 14.53 14.66
C GLU A 73 -5.10 14.17 15.74
N ASP A 74 -6.02 13.25 15.45
CA ASP A 74 -7.07 12.83 16.38
C ASP A 74 -6.54 12.01 17.58
N ILE A 75 -5.36 11.39 17.45
CA ILE A 75 -4.82 10.46 18.45
C ILE A 75 -4.06 11.22 19.57
N ILE A 76 -3.53 12.41 19.30
CA ILE A 76 -2.71 13.19 20.25
C ILE A 76 -3.56 13.89 21.33
N GLY A 77 -4.90 13.94 21.19
CA GLY A 77 -5.81 14.62 22.13
C GLY A 77 -6.18 13.88 23.42
N PHE A 78 -5.75 12.63 23.63
CA PHE A 78 -6.27 11.75 24.69
C PHE A 78 -5.26 11.38 25.80
N VAL A 79 -4.32 12.27 26.15
CA VAL A 79 -3.58 12.13 27.42
C VAL A 79 -4.13 13.14 28.43
N ARG A 80 -5.10 12.70 29.24
CA ARG A 80 -5.52 13.39 30.46
C ARG A 80 -4.73 12.83 31.64
N GLU A 81 -3.85 13.65 32.22
CA GLU A 81 -3.52 13.64 33.65
C GLU A 81 -3.86 15.01 34.26
#